data_AF-A0A7C4C0L2-F1
#
_entry.id   AF-A0A7C4C0L2-F1
#
_cell.length_a   1.000
_cell.length_b   1.000
_cell.length_c   1.000
_cell.angle_alpha   90.00
_cell.angle_beta   90.00
_cell.angle_gamma   90.00
#
_symmetry.space_group_name_H-M   'P 1'
#
loop_
_entity.id
_entity.type
_entity.pdbx_description
1 polymer ?
#
loop_
_entity_poly.entity_id
_entity_poly.type
_entity_poly.pdbx_seq_one_letter_code
_entity_poly.pdbx_strand_id
1 'polypeptide(L)'
;MWRNLLLGLVPVWLAAQGNPDLFTKAPPAIEEALRGRVTAFFEAQQAGKFRQADNYVAEDSKDAYYAAEKPNCKSWKLERLVWEEDFKKARAFTTCDTTMMTITGPLSVKMPLTSHWKIVDGQWFWYLPPQPAVRKTPFGEFRPGPDPKGQPATGLPPKIPTLDEILSQLKLSRNQVAFARGRGGREEVLFTNGSPGPVTLAIDPDPAAGVRATVEKQDLKGGESTKLIFTYTPGPVRLPDEITVALRVEPFTQSMPIKLSFR
;
A
#
# COMPACT_ATOMS: atom_id res chain seq x y z
N MET A 1 3.73 66.24 -43.07
CA MET A 1 5.09 65.68 -42.88
C MET A 1 5.34 65.49 -41.39
N TRP A 2 5.30 64.22 -40.95
CA TRP A 2 6.10 63.57 -39.89
C TRP A 2 6.65 64.37 -38.69
N ARG A 3 6.36 63.92 -37.45
CA ARG A 3 7.16 62.89 -36.76
C ARG A 3 6.46 62.34 -35.50
N ASN A 4 6.28 61.03 -35.45
CA ASN A 4 5.81 60.25 -34.30
C ASN A 4 6.89 60.17 -33.21
N LEU A 5 6.46 60.21 -31.94
CA LEU A 5 7.20 59.64 -30.81
C LEU A 5 6.19 58.91 -29.91
N LEU A 6 6.08 57.61 -30.15
CA LEU A 6 5.38 56.65 -29.30
C LEU A 6 6.34 56.21 -28.19
N LEU A 7 6.06 56.60 -26.95
CA LEU A 7 6.62 55.97 -25.76
C LEU A 7 5.63 54.89 -25.30
N GLY A 8 5.95 53.64 -25.66
CA GLY A 8 5.20 52.46 -25.24
C GLY A 8 5.42 52.17 -23.76
N LEU A 9 4.37 52.33 -22.97
CA LEU A 9 4.23 51.71 -21.65
C LEU A 9 3.56 50.35 -21.85
N VAL A 10 4.33 49.27 -21.70
CA VAL A 10 3.82 47.90 -21.63
C VAL A 10 3.50 47.61 -20.16
N PRO A 11 2.23 47.50 -19.73
CA PRO A 11 1.93 46.90 -18.45
C PRO A 11 2.10 45.40 -18.59
N VAL A 12 3.15 44.88 -17.97
CA VAL A 12 3.33 43.43 -17.75
C VAL A 12 2.18 42.97 -16.86
N TRP A 13 1.20 42.30 -17.44
CA TRP A 13 0.21 41.52 -16.70
C TRP A 13 0.95 40.33 -16.07
N LEU A 14 1.31 40.44 -14.80
CA LEU A 14 1.62 39.28 -13.98
C LEU A 14 0.32 38.47 -13.82
N ALA A 15 0.21 37.38 -14.57
CA ALA A 15 -0.80 36.37 -14.33
C ALA A 15 -0.49 35.64 -13.01
N ALA A 16 -1.37 35.88 -12.03
CA ALA A 16 -1.85 34.95 -11.01
C ALA A 16 -0.85 33.90 -10.47
N GLN A 17 -0.13 34.26 -9.41
CA GLN A 17 0.21 33.33 -8.34
C GLN A 17 -0.62 33.67 -7.12
N GLY A 18 -1.88 33.25 -7.14
CA GLY A 18 -2.77 33.28 -5.98
C GLY A 18 -3.42 31.92 -5.88
N ASN A 19 -3.18 31.22 -4.77
CA ASN A 19 -3.94 30.05 -4.38
C ASN A 19 -5.34 30.52 -3.97
N PRO A 20 -6.41 30.35 -4.78
CA PRO A 20 -7.75 30.64 -4.32
C PRO A 20 -8.30 29.38 -3.64
N ASP A 21 -9.46 29.46 -3.00
CA ASP A 21 -10.30 28.28 -2.75
C ASP A 21 -10.00 27.39 -1.53
N LEU A 22 -9.63 28.00 -0.39
CA LEU A 22 -10.02 27.40 0.90
C LEU A 22 -11.21 28.11 1.57
N PHE A 23 -11.61 29.29 1.10
CA PHE A 23 -12.64 30.12 1.76
C PHE A 23 -13.55 30.92 0.81
N THR A 24 -13.68 30.51 -0.46
CA THR A 24 -14.60 31.16 -1.39
C THR A 24 -16.04 30.80 -0.99
N LYS A 25 -16.72 31.69 -0.27
CA LYS A 25 -18.13 31.51 0.11
C LYS A 25 -19.01 31.64 -1.13
N ALA A 26 -19.82 30.63 -1.40
CA ALA A 26 -20.82 30.70 -2.47
C ALA A 26 -21.93 31.69 -2.10
N PRO A 27 -22.63 32.25 -3.11
CA PRO A 27 -23.89 32.94 -2.90
C PRO A 27 -24.85 32.08 -2.06
N PRO A 28 -25.53 32.63 -1.04
CA PRO A 28 -26.38 31.86 -0.13
C PRO A 28 -27.40 30.96 -0.83
N ALA A 29 -28.02 31.45 -1.92
CA ALA A 29 -28.97 30.68 -2.70
C ALA A 29 -28.36 29.43 -3.36
N ILE A 30 -27.12 29.50 -3.83
CA ILE A 30 -26.42 28.36 -4.44
C ILE A 30 -26.04 27.34 -3.36
N GLU A 31 -25.57 27.83 -2.22
CA GLU A 31 -25.24 26.99 -1.07
C GLU A 31 -26.47 26.26 -0.52
N GLU A 32 -27.58 26.96 -0.32
CA GLU A 32 -28.84 26.37 0.15
C GLU A 32 -29.40 25.34 -0.85
N ALA A 33 -29.35 25.63 -2.15
CA ALA A 33 -29.78 24.69 -3.19
C ALA A 33 -28.97 23.39 -3.17
N LEU A 34 -27.64 23.49 -3.03
CA LEU A 34 -26.78 22.32 -2.93
C LEU A 34 -27.01 21.57 -1.60
N ARG A 35 -27.06 22.28 -0.47
CA ARG A 35 -27.32 21.66 0.84
C ARG A 35 -28.63 20.88 0.84
N GLY A 36 -29.71 21.44 0.29
CA GLY A 36 -30.99 20.76 0.18
C GLY A 36 -30.91 19.46 -0.62
N ARG A 37 -30.19 19.48 -1.75
CA ARG A 37 -29.99 18.28 -2.59
C ARG A 37 -29.12 17.22 -1.91
N VAL A 38 -28.05 17.64 -1.24
CA VAL A 38 -27.19 16.76 -0.43
C VAL A 38 -28.00 16.09 0.68
N THR A 39 -28.77 16.87 1.44
CA THR A 39 -29.62 16.37 2.53
C THR A 39 -30.61 15.32 2.01
N ALA A 40 -31.37 15.65 0.97
CA ALA A 40 -32.39 14.74 0.43
C ALA A 40 -31.79 13.43 -0.11
N PHE A 41 -30.59 13.49 -0.69
CA PHE A 41 -29.85 12.32 -1.13
C PHE A 41 -29.40 11.44 0.03
N PHE A 42 -28.77 12.00 1.07
CA PHE A 42 -28.29 11.24 2.22
C PHE A 42 -29.43 10.72 3.11
N GLU A 43 -30.54 11.45 3.24
CA GLU A 43 -31.77 10.95 3.89
C GLU A 43 -32.35 9.73 3.16
N ALA A 44 -32.42 9.80 1.82
CA ALA A 44 -32.87 8.66 1.02
C ALA A 44 -31.92 7.46 1.14
N GLN A 45 -30.60 7.68 1.22
CA GLN A 45 -29.63 6.62 1.46
C GLN A 45 -29.75 6.00 2.86
N GLN A 46 -29.84 6.83 3.90
CA GLN A 46 -30.02 6.39 5.29
C GLN A 46 -31.30 5.56 5.45
N ALA A 47 -32.38 5.96 4.76
CA ALA A 47 -33.64 5.23 4.76
C ALA A 47 -33.63 3.95 3.89
N GLY A 48 -32.51 3.62 3.23
CA GLY A 48 -32.40 2.48 2.30
C GLY A 48 -33.23 2.66 1.01
N LYS A 49 -33.73 3.86 0.74
CA LYS A 49 -34.58 4.19 -0.42
C LYS A 49 -33.72 4.56 -1.63
N PHE A 50 -32.86 3.65 -2.05
CA PHE A 50 -31.83 3.93 -3.07
C PHE A 50 -32.39 4.33 -4.44
N ARG A 51 -33.60 3.86 -4.79
CA ARG A 51 -34.32 4.30 -6.01
C ARG A 51 -34.79 5.75 -5.92
N GLN A 52 -35.11 6.25 -4.72
CA GLN A 52 -35.45 7.67 -4.55
C GLN A 52 -34.20 8.54 -4.57
N ALA A 53 -33.09 8.04 -4.03
CA ALA A 53 -31.79 8.71 -4.10
C ALA A 53 -31.29 8.88 -5.56
N ASP A 54 -31.68 7.98 -6.47
CA ASP A 54 -31.35 8.07 -7.90
C ASP A 54 -31.85 9.36 -8.56
N ASN A 55 -32.93 9.97 -8.05
CA ASN A 55 -33.43 11.27 -8.54
C ASN A 55 -32.45 12.43 -8.31
N TYR A 56 -31.43 12.23 -7.46
CA TYR A 56 -30.37 13.21 -7.19
C TYR A 56 -29.04 12.83 -7.85
N VAL A 57 -29.02 11.77 -8.67
CA VAL A 57 -27.83 11.30 -9.38
C VAL A 57 -27.89 11.78 -10.83
N ALA A 58 -26.76 12.27 -11.33
CA ALA A 58 -26.63 12.68 -12.72
C ALA A 58 -26.76 11.45 -13.63
N GLU A 59 -27.42 11.62 -14.78
CA GLU A 59 -27.74 10.52 -15.71
C GLU A 59 -26.49 9.69 -16.09
N ASP A 60 -25.38 10.37 -16.33
CA ASP A 60 -24.08 9.76 -16.68
C ASP A 60 -23.42 8.96 -15.54
N SER A 61 -23.94 9.07 -14.31
CA SER A 61 -23.40 8.40 -13.13
C SER A 61 -24.37 7.37 -12.52
N LYS A 62 -25.56 7.17 -13.10
CA LYS A 62 -26.57 6.25 -12.55
C LYS A 62 -26.09 4.81 -12.50
N ASP A 63 -25.56 4.28 -13.60
CA ASP A 63 -25.06 2.90 -13.65
C ASP A 63 -23.99 2.64 -12.59
N ALA A 64 -23.04 3.59 -12.44
CA ALA A 64 -22.00 3.52 -11.43
C ALA A 64 -22.58 3.61 -10.01
N TYR A 65 -23.58 4.46 -9.79
CA TYR A 65 -24.28 4.55 -8.52
C TYR A 65 -25.02 3.24 -8.16
N TYR A 66 -25.66 2.58 -9.13
CA TYR A 66 -26.32 1.29 -8.91
C TYR A 66 -25.34 0.16 -8.64
N ALA A 67 -24.19 0.14 -9.32
CA ALA A 67 -23.15 -0.85 -9.11
C ALA A 67 -22.34 -0.67 -7.82
N ALA A 68 -22.31 0.55 -7.27
CA ALA A 68 -21.55 0.85 -6.05
C ALA A 68 -22.14 0.18 -4.80
N GLU A 69 -21.25 -0.32 -3.95
CA GLU A 69 -21.62 -0.76 -2.60
C GLU A 69 -22.14 0.43 -1.80
N LYS A 70 -23.33 0.29 -1.21
CA LYS A 70 -23.99 1.36 -0.48
C LYS A 70 -23.77 1.14 1.01
N PRO A 71 -22.89 1.93 1.65
CA PRO A 71 -22.61 1.74 3.06
C PRO A 71 -23.86 1.99 3.90
N ASN A 72 -24.10 1.13 4.88
CA ASN A 72 -25.19 1.33 5.83
C ASN A 72 -24.80 2.45 6.81
N CYS A 73 -25.22 3.67 6.49
CA CYS A 73 -25.07 4.85 7.34
C CYS A 73 -26.22 4.93 8.33
N LYS A 74 -25.96 4.71 9.62
CA LYS A 74 -26.96 4.82 10.68
C LYS A 74 -27.33 6.28 10.96
N SER A 75 -26.34 7.16 10.91
CA SER A 75 -26.49 8.60 11.01
C SER A 75 -25.54 9.26 9.99
N TRP A 76 -25.83 10.49 9.61
CA TRP A 76 -24.93 11.27 8.78
C TRP A 76 -24.93 12.74 9.21
N LYS A 77 -23.83 13.43 8.90
CA LYS A 77 -23.69 14.88 9.12
C LYS A 77 -22.92 15.51 7.98
N LEU A 78 -23.43 16.59 7.41
CA LEU A 78 -22.68 17.43 6.47
C LEU A 78 -21.73 18.34 7.26
N GLU A 79 -20.43 18.17 7.05
CA GLU A 79 -19.39 18.93 7.74
C GLU A 79 -19.00 20.19 6.96
N ARG A 80 -18.81 20.05 5.64
CA ARG A 80 -18.35 21.14 4.79
C ARG A 80 -18.71 20.94 3.33
N LEU A 81 -18.88 22.07 2.63
CA LEU A 81 -18.90 22.16 1.18
C LEU A 81 -17.62 22.85 0.69
N VAL A 82 -16.99 22.28 -0.33
CA VAL A 82 -15.85 22.87 -1.05
C VAL A 82 -16.30 23.14 -2.47
N TRP A 83 -16.20 24.40 -2.89
CA TRP A 83 -16.65 24.87 -4.19
C TRP A 83 -15.54 24.77 -5.24
N GLU A 84 -15.93 24.45 -6.47
CA GLU A 84 -15.03 24.25 -7.61
C GLU A 84 -15.66 24.85 -8.87
N GLU A 85 -14.82 25.21 -9.85
CA GLU A 85 -15.25 25.70 -11.17
C GLU A 85 -16.31 26.83 -11.09
N ASP A 86 -16.01 27.91 -10.38
CA ASP A 86 -16.90 29.07 -10.21
C ASP A 86 -18.31 28.69 -9.71
N PHE A 87 -18.36 27.83 -8.68
CA PHE A 87 -19.60 27.32 -8.07
C PHE A 87 -20.46 26.43 -8.96
N LYS A 88 -19.90 25.87 -10.05
CA LYS A 88 -20.60 24.89 -10.90
C LYS A 88 -20.39 23.44 -10.44
N LYS A 89 -19.34 23.21 -9.65
CA LYS A 89 -19.05 21.94 -9.00
C LYS A 89 -18.83 22.16 -7.51
N ALA A 90 -19.05 21.10 -6.74
CA ALA A 90 -18.77 21.09 -5.33
C ALA A 90 -18.46 19.69 -4.81
N ARG A 91 -17.68 19.64 -3.74
CA ARG A 91 -17.49 18.46 -2.90
C ARG A 91 -18.19 18.65 -1.57
N ALA A 92 -19.05 17.71 -1.22
CA ALA A 92 -19.69 17.65 0.08
C ALA A 92 -18.99 16.59 0.95
N PHE A 93 -18.38 17.05 2.03
CA PHE A 93 -17.75 16.21 3.04
C PHE A 93 -18.77 15.88 4.11
N THR A 94 -19.15 14.61 4.17
CA THR A 94 -20.08 14.09 5.16
C THR A 94 -19.40 13.09 6.08
N THR A 95 -19.85 13.03 7.32
CA THR A 95 -19.47 11.96 8.25
C THR A 95 -20.65 11.01 8.35
N CYS A 96 -20.39 9.71 8.26
CA CYS A 96 -21.39 8.64 8.39
C CYS A 96 -21.03 7.75 9.58
N ASP A 97 -21.95 7.63 10.54
CA ASP A 97 -21.78 6.68 11.65
C ASP A 97 -22.19 5.29 11.16
N THR A 98 -21.25 4.34 11.19
CA THR A 98 -21.48 2.96 10.77
C THR A 98 -20.82 1.97 11.72
N THR A 99 -21.20 0.70 11.60
CA THR A 99 -20.60 -0.39 12.37
C THR A 99 -19.86 -1.30 11.40
N MET A 100 -18.54 -1.35 11.53
CA MET A 100 -17.69 -2.25 10.75
C MET A 100 -17.50 -3.56 11.49
N MET A 101 -17.51 -4.68 10.78
CA MET A 101 -17.12 -5.97 11.36
C MET A 101 -15.61 -6.14 11.26
N THR A 102 -14.96 -6.37 12.40
CA THR A 102 -13.51 -6.64 12.47
C THR A 102 -13.26 -8.05 13.02
N ILE A 103 -12.02 -8.51 12.96
CA ILE A 103 -11.63 -9.82 13.54
C ILE A 103 -11.91 -9.91 15.05
N THR A 104 -11.97 -8.79 15.76
CA THR A 104 -12.25 -8.70 17.20
C THR A 104 -13.74 -8.43 17.49
N GLY A 105 -14.60 -8.39 16.47
CA GLY A 105 -16.03 -8.09 16.59
C GLY A 105 -16.45 -6.74 15.97
N PRO A 106 -17.69 -6.30 16.21
CA PRO A 106 -18.22 -5.07 15.64
C PRO A 106 -17.59 -3.82 16.27
N LEU A 107 -17.11 -2.91 15.43
CA LEU A 107 -16.54 -1.62 15.82
C LEU A 107 -17.38 -0.48 15.23
N SER A 108 -17.87 0.41 16.09
CA SER A 108 -18.54 1.64 15.67
C SER A 108 -17.51 2.68 15.23
N VAL A 109 -17.64 3.19 14.00
CA VAL A 109 -16.72 4.16 13.41
C VAL A 109 -17.47 5.32 12.77
N LYS A 110 -16.80 6.48 12.77
CA LYS A 110 -17.23 7.66 12.01
C LYS A 110 -16.50 7.69 10.69
N MET A 111 -17.15 7.23 9.63
CA MET A 111 -16.55 7.14 8.31
C MET A 111 -16.69 8.48 7.57
N PRO A 112 -15.60 9.15 7.20
CA PRO A 112 -15.67 10.30 6.32
C PRO A 112 -16.01 9.87 4.90
N LEU A 113 -17.00 10.51 4.31
CA LEU A 113 -17.47 10.32 2.95
C LEU A 113 -17.32 11.63 2.19
N THR A 114 -16.81 11.54 0.96
CA THR A 114 -16.77 12.67 0.03
C THR A 114 -17.71 12.38 -1.12
N SER A 115 -18.69 13.25 -1.33
CA SER A 115 -19.62 13.17 -2.46
C SER A 115 -19.38 14.34 -3.41
N HIS A 116 -19.45 14.08 -4.71
CA HIS A 116 -19.17 15.07 -5.76
C HIS A 116 -20.47 15.50 -6.41
N TRP A 117 -20.62 16.81 -6.62
CA TRP A 117 -21.83 17.44 -7.11
C TRP A 117 -21.53 18.38 -8.26
N LYS A 118 -22.39 18.39 -9.27
CA LYS A 118 -22.33 19.27 -10.44
C LYS A 118 -23.69 19.85 -10.76
N ILE A 119 -23.71 21.02 -11.36
CA ILE A 119 -24.94 21.60 -11.92
C ILE A 119 -25.21 20.99 -13.30
N VAL A 120 -26.43 20.47 -13.49
CA VAL A 120 -27.00 20.07 -14.79
C VAL A 120 -28.34 20.78 -14.92
N ASP A 121 -28.53 21.55 -15.99
CA ASP A 121 -29.76 22.32 -16.25
C ASP A 121 -30.25 23.15 -15.05
N GLY A 122 -29.31 23.78 -14.34
CA GLY A 122 -29.59 24.63 -13.17
C GLY A 122 -29.89 23.88 -11.87
N GLN A 123 -29.78 22.54 -11.84
CA GLN A 123 -29.99 21.73 -10.64
C GLN A 123 -28.73 20.94 -10.24
N TRP A 124 -28.55 20.73 -8.94
CA TRP A 124 -27.41 19.97 -8.42
C TRP A 124 -27.67 18.46 -8.46
N PHE A 125 -26.72 17.73 -9.04
CA PHE A 125 -26.72 16.29 -9.11
C PHE A 125 -25.40 15.71 -8.62
N TRP A 126 -25.51 14.62 -7.87
CA TRP A 126 -24.38 13.79 -7.52
C TRP A 126 -23.80 13.14 -8.77
N TYR A 127 -22.48 13.09 -8.87
CA TYR A 127 -21.81 12.37 -9.96
C TYR A 127 -20.59 11.62 -9.42
N LEU A 128 -20.21 10.56 -10.13
CA LEU A 128 -18.94 9.89 -9.87
C LEU A 128 -17.89 10.50 -10.81
N PRO A 129 -16.85 11.19 -10.31
CA PRO A 129 -15.80 11.68 -11.19
C PRO A 129 -15.10 10.50 -11.87
N PRO A 130 -14.73 10.64 -13.15
CA PRO A 130 -13.96 9.61 -13.82
C PRO A 130 -12.67 9.34 -13.05
N GLN A 131 -12.36 8.07 -12.82
CA GLN A 131 -11.10 7.72 -12.17
C GLN A 131 -9.95 8.11 -13.11
N PRO A 132 -8.95 8.88 -12.65
CA PRO A 132 -7.81 9.18 -13.48
C PRO A 132 -7.07 7.88 -13.81
N ALA A 133 -6.71 7.71 -15.08
CA ALA A 133 -5.96 6.54 -15.56
C ALA A 133 -4.60 6.37 -14.84
N VAL A 134 -4.08 7.46 -14.27
CA VAL A 134 -2.84 7.47 -13.48
C VAL A 134 -3.11 8.23 -12.18
N ARG A 135 -2.94 7.55 -11.05
CA ARG A 135 -2.96 8.17 -9.72
C ARG A 135 -1.54 8.53 -9.32
N LYS A 136 -1.26 9.81 -9.12
CA LYS A 136 0.03 10.26 -8.56
C LYS A 136 0.01 9.99 -7.06
N THR A 137 0.93 9.14 -6.58
CA THR A 137 1.11 8.86 -5.15
C THR A 137 2.51 9.31 -4.71
N PRO A 138 2.78 9.48 -3.40
CA PRO A 138 4.14 9.72 -2.90
C PRO A 138 5.15 8.64 -3.30
N PHE A 139 4.67 7.46 -3.71
CA PHE A 139 5.48 6.32 -4.15
C PHE A 139 5.62 6.23 -5.68
N GLY A 140 5.16 7.24 -6.42
CA GLY A 140 5.21 7.30 -7.88
C GLY A 140 3.84 7.21 -8.56
N GLU A 141 3.88 7.06 -9.89
CA GLU A 141 2.67 6.91 -10.71
C GLU A 141 2.07 5.51 -10.55
N PHE A 142 0.90 5.45 -9.92
CA PHE A 142 0.11 4.23 -9.82
C PHE A 142 -0.86 4.15 -11.00
N ARG A 143 -0.81 3.06 -11.76
CA ARG A 143 -1.81 2.72 -12.77
C ARG A 143 -2.67 1.59 -12.22
N PRO A 144 -3.98 1.79 -12.02
CA PRO A 144 -4.88 0.69 -11.69
C PRO A 144 -4.72 -0.42 -12.73
N GLY A 145 -4.64 -1.67 -12.26
CA GLY A 145 -4.69 -2.83 -13.16
C GLY A 145 -6.04 -2.88 -13.90
N PRO A 146 -6.14 -3.62 -15.01
CA PRO A 146 -7.40 -3.77 -15.72
C PRO A 146 -8.50 -4.23 -14.77
N ASP A 147 -9.66 -3.57 -14.82
CA ASP A 147 -10.85 -4.01 -14.09
C ASP A 147 -11.10 -5.49 -14.42
N PRO A 148 -11.23 -6.38 -13.41
CA PRO A 148 -11.55 -7.77 -13.66
C PRO A 148 -12.94 -7.83 -14.29
N LYS A 149 -13.00 -7.87 -15.64
CA LYS A 149 -14.25 -8.02 -16.36
C LYS A 149 -14.90 -9.33 -15.93
N GLY A 150 -15.97 -9.25 -15.13
CA GLY A 150 -16.85 -10.37 -14.81
C GLY A 150 -16.37 -11.31 -13.71
N GLN A 151 -15.38 -10.96 -12.90
CA GLN A 151 -15.09 -11.70 -11.67
C GLN A 151 -15.64 -10.92 -10.47
N PRO A 152 -16.56 -11.50 -9.66
CA PRO A 152 -16.93 -10.88 -8.40
C PRO A 152 -15.66 -10.68 -7.57
N ALA A 153 -15.58 -9.56 -6.84
CA ALA A 153 -14.50 -9.25 -5.91
C ALA A 153 -14.55 -10.17 -4.67
N THR A 154 -14.66 -11.49 -4.88
CA THR A 154 -14.72 -12.55 -3.87
C THR A 154 -13.38 -13.22 -3.67
N GLY A 155 -12.30 -12.67 -4.23
CA GLY A 155 -10.97 -13.06 -3.80
C GLY A 155 -10.82 -12.68 -2.34
N LEU A 156 -11.00 -13.65 -1.44
CA LEU A 156 -10.41 -13.58 -0.10
C LEU A 156 -8.99 -13.03 -0.29
N PRO A 157 -8.57 -12.03 0.51
CA PRO A 157 -7.20 -11.55 0.43
C PRO A 157 -6.28 -12.78 0.46
N PRO A 158 -5.25 -12.84 -0.40
CA PRO A 158 -4.38 -14.00 -0.48
C PRO A 158 -3.97 -14.38 0.94
N LYS A 159 -4.18 -15.65 1.31
CA LYS A 159 -3.91 -16.15 2.66
C LYS A 159 -2.50 -15.70 3.03
N ILE A 160 -2.40 -14.79 4.01
CA ILE A 160 -1.11 -14.34 4.50
C ILE A 160 -0.46 -15.55 5.15
N PRO A 161 0.71 -16.00 4.66
CA PRO A 161 1.34 -17.18 5.23
C PRO A 161 1.70 -16.94 6.69
N THR A 162 1.53 -17.96 7.53
CA THR A 162 1.94 -17.88 8.94
C THR A 162 3.47 -17.83 9.05
N LEU A 163 3.99 -17.42 10.22
CA LEU A 163 5.44 -17.44 10.46
C LEU A 163 6.02 -18.84 10.25
N ASP A 164 5.35 -19.89 10.74
CA ASP A 164 5.82 -21.27 10.57
C ASP A 164 5.84 -21.70 9.09
N GLU A 165 4.83 -21.29 8.30
CA GLU A 165 4.79 -21.53 6.86
C GLU A 165 5.99 -20.84 6.16
N ILE A 166 6.32 -19.61 6.55
CA ILE A 166 7.47 -18.86 6.01
C ILE A 166 8.80 -19.53 6.41
N LEU A 167 8.98 -19.89 7.68
CA LEU A 167 10.21 -20.50 8.19
C LEU A 167 10.46 -21.88 7.57
N SER A 168 9.40 -22.66 7.29
CA SER A 168 9.50 -23.98 6.64
C SER A 168 10.08 -23.92 5.21
N GLN A 169 10.08 -22.73 4.59
CA GLN A 169 10.58 -22.50 3.24
C GLN A 169 12.08 -22.17 3.22
N LEU A 170 12.69 -21.92 4.38
CA LEU A 170 14.13 -21.71 4.52
C LEU A 170 14.82 -23.06 4.70
N LYS A 171 15.73 -23.42 3.79
CA LYS A 171 16.31 -24.78 3.74
C LYS A 171 17.82 -24.76 3.67
N LEU A 172 18.44 -25.62 4.48
CA LEU A 172 19.83 -26.05 4.32
C LEU A 172 19.86 -27.40 3.60
N SER A 173 20.77 -27.58 2.64
CA SER A 173 20.97 -28.87 1.97
C SER A 173 21.49 -29.95 2.92
N ARG A 174 22.23 -29.55 3.95
CA ARG A 174 22.73 -30.39 5.04
C ARG A 174 23.01 -29.53 6.27
N ASN A 175 22.81 -30.08 7.46
CA ASN A 175 23.10 -29.41 8.72
C ASN A 175 24.38 -29.97 9.39
N GLN A 176 25.13 -30.82 8.69
CA GLN A 176 26.38 -31.38 9.16
C GLN A 176 27.41 -31.45 8.03
N VAL A 177 28.65 -31.17 8.39
CA VAL A 177 29.84 -31.24 7.55
C VAL A 177 30.93 -32.00 8.29
N ALA A 178 31.74 -32.78 7.57
CA ALA A 178 32.83 -33.56 8.14
C ALA A 178 34.15 -33.22 7.46
N PHE A 179 35.19 -33.05 8.26
CA PHE A 179 36.56 -32.83 7.80
C PHE A 179 37.47 -33.95 8.29
N ALA A 180 38.40 -34.37 7.44
CA ALA A 180 39.45 -35.30 7.83
C ALA A 180 40.49 -34.58 8.68
N ARG A 181 40.75 -35.08 9.89
CA ARG A 181 41.71 -34.50 10.83
C ARG A 181 43.12 -34.49 10.21
N GLY A 182 43.83 -33.38 10.37
CA GLY A 182 45.21 -33.23 9.91
C GLY A 182 45.40 -33.04 8.40
N ARG A 183 44.36 -33.17 7.57
CA ARG A 183 44.45 -32.97 6.11
C ARG A 183 43.89 -31.64 5.61
N GLY A 184 43.03 -31.00 6.40
CA GLY A 184 42.31 -29.81 5.95
C GLY A 184 41.21 -30.16 4.95
N GLY A 185 40.46 -29.15 4.51
CA GLY A 185 39.44 -29.35 3.50
C GLY A 185 38.53 -28.15 3.33
N ARG A 186 37.71 -28.20 2.28
CA ARG A 186 36.67 -27.22 1.99
C ARG A 186 35.36 -27.94 1.72
N GLU A 187 34.31 -27.47 2.34
CA GLU A 187 32.98 -28.06 2.27
C GLU A 187 31.92 -26.97 2.09
N GLU A 188 30.88 -27.28 1.31
CA GLU A 188 29.86 -26.30 0.93
C GLU A 188 28.46 -26.74 1.38
N VAL A 189 27.69 -25.84 1.98
CA VAL A 189 26.27 -26.08 2.32
C VAL A 189 25.43 -25.10 1.53
N LEU A 190 24.43 -25.60 0.80
CA LEU A 190 23.51 -24.75 0.05
C LEU A 190 22.40 -24.28 1.00
N PHE A 191 22.20 -22.97 1.08
CA PHE A 191 21.03 -22.37 1.70
C PHE A 191 20.07 -21.87 0.62
N THR A 192 18.77 -22.11 0.79
CA THR A 192 17.71 -21.64 -0.12
C THR A 192 16.68 -20.83 0.64
N ASN A 193 16.45 -19.59 0.19
CA ASN A 193 15.35 -18.75 0.64
C ASN A 193 14.10 -19.05 -0.21
N GLY A 194 13.26 -20.00 0.21
CA GLY A 194 11.98 -20.26 -0.45
C GLY A 194 10.88 -19.25 -0.10
N SER A 195 11.15 -18.31 0.82
CA SER A 195 10.16 -17.35 1.31
C SER A 195 9.88 -16.23 0.30
N PRO A 196 8.73 -15.53 0.38
CA PRO A 196 8.42 -14.43 -0.52
C PRO A 196 9.25 -13.15 -0.26
N GLY A 197 9.91 -13.06 0.90
CA GLY A 197 10.65 -11.88 1.34
C GLY A 197 12.16 -12.01 1.22
N PRO A 198 12.90 -10.89 1.25
CA PRO A 198 14.35 -10.93 1.32
C PRO A 198 14.83 -11.42 2.70
N VAL A 199 16.00 -12.04 2.73
CA VAL A 199 16.69 -12.43 3.97
C VAL A 199 18.16 -12.03 3.92
N THR A 200 18.73 -11.75 5.10
CA THR A 200 20.16 -11.48 5.27
C THR A 200 20.78 -12.56 6.15
N LEU A 201 21.92 -13.09 5.71
CA LEU A 201 22.57 -14.25 6.33
C LEU A 201 23.86 -13.86 7.03
N ALA A 202 24.05 -14.37 8.24
CA ALA A 202 25.28 -14.25 8.99
C ALA A 202 25.61 -15.56 9.70
N ILE A 203 26.90 -15.88 9.83
CA ILE A 203 27.36 -17.02 10.62
C ILE A 203 27.71 -16.49 12.01
N ASP A 204 27.11 -17.06 13.04
CA ASP A 204 27.28 -16.64 14.43
C ASP A 204 27.16 -17.85 15.38
N PRO A 205 28.13 -18.08 16.28
CA PRO A 205 29.42 -17.42 16.36
C PRO A 205 30.32 -17.76 15.17
N ASP A 206 31.24 -16.85 14.84
CA ASP A 206 32.33 -17.13 13.90
C ASP A 206 33.20 -18.27 14.48
N PRO A 207 33.48 -19.35 13.74
CA PRO A 207 34.25 -20.47 14.27
C PRO A 207 35.68 -20.04 14.62
N ALA A 208 35.98 -20.02 15.92
CA ALA A 208 37.33 -19.72 16.41
C ALA A 208 38.24 -20.95 16.30
N ALA A 209 39.42 -20.76 15.68
CA ALA A 209 40.52 -21.71 15.47
C ALA A 209 40.38 -22.68 14.28
N GLY A 210 41.34 -22.58 13.34
CA GLY A 210 41.55 -23.54 12.24
C GLY A 210 40.43 -23.64 11.21
N VAL A 211 39.28 -23.00 11.42
CA VAL A 211 38.10 -23.07 10.58
C VAL A 211 37.70 -21.67 10.16
N ARG A 212 37.40 -21.49 8.87
CA ARG A 212 36.83 -20.26 8.32
C ARG A 212 35.47 -20.58 7.74
N ALA A 213 34.48 -19.76 8.07
CA ALA A 213 33.15 -19.86 7.50
C ALA A 213 32.81 -18.58 6.73
N THR A 214 32.27 -18.71 5.52
CA THR A 214 31.93 -17.58 4.66
C THR A 214 30.59 -17.81 3.98
N VAL A 215 29.85 -16.73 3.74
CA VAL A 215 28.59 -16.74 2.99
C VAL A 215 28.88 -16.06 1.66
N GLU A 216 28.68 -16.76 0.54
CA GLU A 216 29.01 -16.23 -0.80
C GLU A 216 28.17 -14.99 -1.15
N LYS A 217 26.88 -15.04 -0.81
CA LYS A 217 25.92 -13.95 -0.95
C LYS A 217 25.09 -13.85 0.31
N GLN A 218 25.22 -12.75 1.05
CA GLN A 218 24.56 -12.53 2.34
C GLN A 218 23.10 -12.12 2.18
N ASP A 219 22.79 -11.28 1.20
CA ASP A 219 21.43 -10.80 0.94
C ASP A 219 20.77 -11.62 -0.17
N LEU A 220 19.66 -12.29 0.15
CA LEU A 220 18.92 -13.12 -0.80
C LEU A 220 17.49 -12.63 -0.95
N LYS A 221 17.05 -12.47 -2.20
CA LYS A 221 15.63 -12.29 -2.53
C LYS A 221 14.89 -13.63 -2.37
N GLY A 222 13.56 -13.56 -2.39
CA GLY A 222 12.73 -14.76 -2.41
C GLY A 222 13.03 -15.64 -3.63
N GLY A 223 13.14 -16.95 -3.40
CA GLY A 223 13.49 -17.96 -4.39
C GLY A 223 14.99 -18.13 -4.67
N GLU A 224 15.86 -17.30 -4.08
CA GLU A 224 17.31 -17.38 -4.32
C GLU A 224 18.03 -18.36 -3.38
N SER A 225 19.18 -18.84 -3.81
CA SER A 225 20.07 -19.70 -3.02
C SER A 225 21.49 -19.15 -2.95
N THR A 226 22.23 -19.54 -1.92
CA THR A 226 23.64 -19.19 -1.72
C THR A 226 24.42 -20.33 -1.10
N LYS A 227 25.74 -20.28 -1.21
CA LYS A 227 26.63 -21.27 -0.59
C LYS A 227 27.23 -20.72 0.69
N LEU A 228 27.18 -21.55 1.73
CA LEU A 228 27.97 -21.42 2.93
C LEU A 228 29.22 -22.26 2.74
N ILE A 229 30.39 -21.63 2.80
CA ILE A 229 31.68 -22.27 2.54
C ILE A 229 32.43 -22.37 3.86
N PHE A 230 32.71 -23.61 4.27
CA PHE A 230 33.50 -23.94 5.44
C PHE A 230 34.87 -24.45 5.00
N THR A 231 35.94 -23.84 5.49
CA THR A 231 37.31 -24.23 5.19
C THR A 231 38.03 -24.59 6.48
N TYR A 232 38.56 -25.80 6.57
CA TYR A 232 39.38 -26.27 7.68
C TYR A 232 40.86 -26.29 7.26
N THR A 233 41.70 -25.63 8.05
CA THR A 233 43.16 -25.62 7.94
C THR A 233 43.73 -26.24 9.23
N PRO A 234 44.44 -27.38 9.13
CA PRO A 234 45.09 -28.00 10.28
C PRO A 234 46.12 -27.05 10.89
N GLY A 235 46.18 -27.01 12.22
CA GLY A 235 47.10 -26.17 12.95
C GLY A 235 47.57 -26.84 14.24
N PRO A 236 48.45 -26.18 15.01
CA PRO A 236 49.01 -26.73 16.24
C PRO A 236 47.95 -26.85 17.35
N VAL A 237 46.86 -26.08 17.27
CA VAL A 237 45.74 -26.15 18.21
C VAL A 237 44.84 -27.32 17.84
N ARG A 238 44.68 -28.27 18.77
CA ARG A 238 43.74 -29.39 18.61
C ARG A 238 42.32 -28.88 18.74
N LEU A 239 41.54 -28.97 17.65
CA LEU A 239 40.11 -28.70 17.68
C LEU A 239 39.34 -29.82 18.40
N PRO A 240 38.20 -29.49 19.04
CA PRO A 240 37.21 -30.47 19.47
C PRO A 240 36.78 -31.38 18.31
N ASP A 241 36.27 -32.56 18.63
CA ASP A 241 35.79 -33.52 17.63
C ASP A 241 34.55 -32.98 16.89
N GLU A 242 33.78 -32.10 17.54
CA GLU A 242 32.62 -31.41 16.97
C GLU A 242 32.57 -29.95 17.42
N ILE A 243 32.25 -29.05 16.48
CA ILE A 243 31.96 -27.64 16.72
C ILE A 243 30.59 -27.34 16.11
N THR A 244 29.75 -26.58 16.80
CA THR A 244 28.47 -26.11 16.24
C THR A 244 28.55 -24.61 15.99
N VAL A 245 28.25 -24.22 14.76
CA VAL A 245 28.01 -22.81 14.38
C VAL A 245 26.53 -22.65 14.04
N ALA A 246 26.00 -21.44 14.05
CA ALA A 246 24.63 -21.19 13.61
C ALA A 246 24.60 -20.22 12.42
N LEU A 247 23.70 -20.48 11.47
CA LEU A 247 23.32 -19.52 10.46
C LEU A 247 22.16 -18.68 11.01
N ARG A 248 22.43 -17.41 11.28
CA ARG A 248 21.40 -16.41 11.59
C ARG A 248 20.76 -15.93 10.29
N VAL A 249 19.43 -15.89 10.25
CA VAL A 249 18.65 -15.47 9.09
C VAL A 249 17.78 -14.28 9.47
N GLU A 250 18.23 -13.07 9.20
CA GLU A 250 17.46 -11.85 9.45
C GLU A 250 16.40 -11.64 8.35
N PRO A 251 15.19 -11.16 8.68
CA PRO A 251 14.76 -10.58 9.96
C PRO A 251 14.23 -11.60 10.99
N PHE A 252 14.35 -12.90 10.74
CA PHE A 252 13.87 -13.91 11.67
C PHE A 252 14.80 -14.04 12.87
N THR A 253 14.24 -14.27 14.06
CA THR A 253 15.02 -14.59 15.27
C THR A 253 15.49 -16.05 15.29
N GLN A 254 15.30 -16.79 14.20
CA GLN A 254 15.67 -18.19 14.09
C GLN A 254 17.13 -18.35 13.64
N SER A 255 17.87 -19.21 14.35
CA SER A 255 19.22 -19.61 14.01
C SER A 255 19.23 -21.09 13.61
N MET A 256 19.83 -21.42 12.46
CA MET A 256 19.93 -22.80 11.99
C MET A 256 21.30 -23.40 12.38
N PRO A 257 21.37 -24.40 13.27
CA PRO A 257 22.64 -24.98 13.69
C PRO A 257 23.26 -25.84 12.58
N ILE A 258 24.57 -25.71 12.39
CA ILE A 258 25.39 -26.49 11.47
C ILE A 258 26.53 -27.12 12.27
N LYS A 259 26.56 -28.46 12.28
CA LYS A 259 27.59 -29.24 12.97
C LYS A 259 28.81 -29.45 12.08
N LEU A 260 29.98 -29.08 12.56
CA LEU A 260 31.27 -29.33 11.94
C LEU A 260 31.97 -30.43 12.71
N SER A 261 32.24 -31.56 12.07
CA SER A 261 32.87 -32.73 12.69
C SER A 261 34.29 -32.96 12.16
N PHE A 262 35.22 -33.33 13.02
CA PHE A 262 36.65 -33.50 12.71
C PHE A 262 37.08 -34.93 13.06
N ARG A 263 37.15 -35.79 12.05
CA ARG A 263 37.45 -37.22 12.21
C ARG A 263 38.81 -37.58 11.64
#